data_AF-A0A0P8AYQ6-F1
#
_entry.id   AF-A0A0P8AYQ6-F1
#
_cell.length_a   1.000
_cell.length_b   1.000
_cell.length_c   1.000
_cell.angle_alpha   90.00
_cell.angle_beta   90.00
_cell.angle_gamma   90.00
#
_symmetry.space_group_name_H-M   'P 1'
#
loop_
_entity.id
_entity.type
_entity.pdbx_description
1 polymer ?
#
loop_
_entity_poly.entity_id
_entity_poly.type
_entity_poly.pdbx_seq_one_letter_code
_entity_poly.pdbx_strand_id
1 'polypeptide(L)'
;MKLSKNDAQAAAINTWCIDYFDKHTFALEGIDYVNMTFSEIMHSIVTIHNNIIDLYRYLALRTEALEAKELLNNVLFLEQQEAMRIVRDAEELEDL
;
A
#
# COMPACT_ATOMS: atom_id res chain seq x y z
N MET A 1 22.60 0.09 27.90
CA MET A 1 21.24 -0.31 27.48
C MET A 1 21.04 0.13 26.03
N LYS A 2 21.45 -0.69 25.06
CA LYS A 2 21.14 -0.48 23.64
C LYS A 2 19.69 -0.94 23.45
N LEU A 3 18.71 -0.04 23.56
CA LEU A 3 17.59 -0.19 22.64
C LEU A 3 18.23 -0.12 21.26
N SER A 4 18.16 -1.22 20.50
CA SER A 4 18.90 -1.35 19.26
C SER A 4 18.43 -0.23 18.32
N LYS A 5 19.32 0.34 17.51
CA LYS A 5 18.96 1.34 16.47
C LYS A 5 17.73 0.87 15.65
N ASN A 6 17.58 -0.44 15.49
CA ASN A 6 16.46 -1.09 14.83
C ASN A 6 15.13 -0.95 15.58
N ASP A 7 15.13 -1.01 16.92
CA ASP A 7 13.92 -0.88 17.73
C ASP A 7 13.37 0.56 17.66
N ALA A 8 14.27 1.54 17.70
CA ALA A 8 13.91 2.95 17.56
C ALA A 8 13.37 3.26 16.16
N GLN A 9 13.95 2.65 15.13
CA GLN A 9 13.49 2.80 13.74
C GLN A 9 12.13 2.14 13.52
N ALA A 10 11.91 0.92 14.04
CA ALA A 10 10.62 0.24 13.97
C ALA A 10 9.53 1.05 14.68
N ALA A 11 9.82 1.62 15.85
CA ALA A 11 8.90 2.49 16.56
C ALA A 11 8.54 3.75 15.75
N ALA A 12 9.52 4.37 15.08
CA ALA A 12 9.27 5.54 14.22
C ALA A 12 8.37 5.21 13.03
N ILE A 13 8.62 4.10 12.32
CA ILE A 13 7.77 3.64 11.22
C ILE A 13 6.34 3.38 11.71
N ASN A 14 6.19 2.73 12.87
CA ASN A 14 4.87 2.48 13.46
C ASN A 14 4.12 3.78 13.76
N THR A 15 4.80 4.77 14.36
CA THR A 15 4.21 6.10 14.59
C THR A 15 3.77 6.75 13.29
N TRP A 16 4.58 6.67 12.23
CA TRP A 16 4.20 7.25 10.94
C TRP A 16 3.02 6.53 10.29
N CYS A 17 2.90 5.21 10.45
CA CYS A 17 1.71 4.48 10.01
C CYS A 17 0.46 5.02 10.71
N ILE A 18 0.51 5.19 12.04
CA ILE A 18 -0.60 5.76 12.81
C ILE A 18 -0.94 7.17 12.31
N ASP A 19 0.06 8.06 12.18
CA ASP A 19 -0.12 9.42 11.66
C ASP A 19 -0.78 9.44 10.27
N TYR A 20 -0.46 8.45 9.43
CA TYR A 20 -1.01 8.33 8.09
C TYR A 20 -2.47 7.89 8.13
N PHE A 21 -2.78 6.85 8.89
CA PHE A 21 -4.13 6.30 9.03
C PHE A 21 -5.10 7.25 9.74
N ASP A 22 -4.61 8.09 10.64
CA ASP A 22 -5.41 9.17 11.25
C ASP A 22 -5.91 10.20 10.23
N LYS A 23 -5.24 10.30 9.06
CA LYS A 23 -5.55 11.28 8.00
C LYS A 23 -6.12 10.65 6.73
N HIS A 24 -5.86 9.36 6.52
CA HIS A 24 -6.25 8.62 5.34
C HIS A 24 -6.94 7.34 5.78
N THR A 25 -8.25 7.26 5.53
CA THR A 25 -9.00 6.03 5.79
C THR A 25 -8.93 5.12 4.58
N PHE A 26 -8.55 3.87 4.80
CA PHE A 26 -8.72 2.83 3.79
C PHE A 26 -10.14 2.32 3.88
N ALA A 27 -10.92 2.45 2.80
CA ALA A 27 -12.22 1.82 2.69
C ALA A 27 -12.05 0.31 2.42
N LEU A 28 -11.56 -0.42 3.41
CA LEU A 28 -11.37 -1.88 3.35
C LEU A 28 -12.50 -2.63 4.05
N GLU A 29 -13.14 -2.01 5.04
CA GLU A 29 -14.21 -2.63 5.82
C GLU A 29 -15.57 -2.47 5.11
N GLY A 30 -16.34 -3.56 5.07
CA GLY A 30 -17.73 -3.53 4.60
C GLY A 30 -17.91 -3.65 3.08
N ILE A 31 -16.87 -4.02 2.33
CA ILE A 31 -17.03 -4.30 0.89
C ILE A 31 -17.76 -5.64 0.71
N ASP A 32 -19.00 -5.57 0.23
CA ASP A 32 -19.79 -6.75 -0.15
C ASP A 32 -19.54 -7.11 -1.61
N TYR A 33 -18.49 -7.88 -1.86
CA TYR A 33 -18.14 -8.34 -3.20
C TYR A 33 -19.21 -9.24 -3.85
N VAL A 34 -20.16 -9.79 -3.08
CA VAL A 34 -21.18 -10.72 -3.60
C VAL A 34 -22.14 -10.00 -4.56
N ASN A 35 -22.44 -8.74 -4.28
CA ASN A 35 -23.41 -7.94 -5.05
C ASN A 35 -22.74 -6.98 -6.05
N MET A 36 -21.42 -7.05 -6.21
CA MET A 36 -20.66 -6.19 -7.12
C MET A 36 -20.50 -6.84 -8.50
N THR A 37 -20.55 -6.01 -9.53
CA THR A 37 -20.11 -6.36 -10.88
C THR A 37 -18.60 -6.55 -10.93
N PHE A 38 -18.10 -7.29 -11.92
CA PHE A 38 -16.66 -7.46 -12.13
C PHE A 38 -15.90 -6.12 -12.13
N SER A 39 -16.41 -5.12 -12.87
CA SER A 39 -15.79 -3.78 -12.93
C SER A 39 -15.71 -3.11 -11.55
N GLU A 40 -16.76 -3.21 -10.72
CA GLU A 40 -16.76 -2.67 -9.35
C GLU A 40 -15.76 -3.39 -8.44
N ILE A 41 -15.65 -4.73 -8.57
CA ILE A 41 -14.64 -5.52 -7.86
C ILE A 41 -13.23 -5.07 -8.27
N MET A 42 -12.97 -4.97 -9.57
CA MET A 42 -11.65 -4.57 -10.09
C MET A 42 -11.29 -3.15 -9.66
N HIS A 43 -12.23 -2.21 -9.74
CA HIS A 43 -12.05 -0.85 -9.26
C HIS A 43 -11.73 -0.82 -7.75
N SER A 44 -12.43 -1.62 -6.94
CA SER A 44 -12.14 -1.76 -5.51
C SER A 44 -10.72 -2.27 -5.27
N ILE A 45 -10.30 -3.34 -5.94
CA ILE A 45 -8.96 -3.92 -5.80
C ILE A 45 -7.88 -2.91 -6.19
N VAL A 46 -8.02 -2.23 -7.34
CA VAL A 46 -7.06 -1.22 -7.79
C VAL A 46 -6.99 -0.04 -6.83
N THR A 47 -8.13 0.39 -6.26
CA THR A 47 -8.18 1.43 -5.23
C THR A 47 -7.38 1.03 -3.99
N ILE A 48 -7.47 -0.23 -3.57
CA ILE A 48 -6.71 -0.77 -2.43
C ILE A 48 -5.21 -0.72 -2.72
N HIS A 49 -4.76 -1.17 -3.90
CA HIS A 49 -3.34 -1.09 -4.26
C HIS A 49 -2.83 0.35 -4.31
N ASN A 50 -3.61 1.29 -4.85
CA ASN A 50 -3.24 2.70 -4.87
C ASN A 50 -3.08 3.29 -3.45
N ASN A 51 -3.97 2.93 -2.52
CA ASN A 51 -3.88 3.32 -1.12
C ASN A 51 -2.59 2.78 -0.46
N ILE A 52 -2.23 1.52 -0.75
CA ILE A 52 -1.00 0.88 -0.27
C ILE A 52 0.25 1.56 -0.86
N ILE A 53 0.22 1.88 -2.16
CA ILE A 53 1.28 2.62 -2.85
C ILE A 53 1.52 3.97 -2.17
N ASP A 54 0.47 4.71 -1.86
CA ASP A 54 0.59 6.03 -1.22
C ASP A 54 1.12 5.92 0.22
N LEU A 55 0.73 4.88 0.97
CA LEU A 55 1.32 4.59 2.28
C LEU A 55 2.82 4.31 2.17
N TYR A 56 3.26 3.42 1.29
CA TYR A 56 4.68 3.10 1.15
C TYR A 56 5.51 4.28 0.64
N ARG A 57 4.95 5.08 -0.28
CA ARG A 57 5.57 6.34 -0.73
C ARG A 57 5.76 7.32 0.42
N TYR A 58 4.74 7.48 1.27
CA TYR A 58 4.81 8.34 2.45
C TYR A 58 5.87 7.86 3.46
N LEU A 59 5.91 6.55 3.75
CA LEU A 59 6.90 5.98 4.67
C LEU A 59 8.33 6.09 4.13
N ALA A 60 8.55 5.82 2.85
CA ALA A 60 9.85 5.93 2.20
C ALA A 60 10.40 7.37 2.21
N LEU A 61 9.51 8.37 2.14
CA LEU A 61 9.89 9.78 2.22
C LEU A 61 10.33 10.20 3.62
N ARG A 62 9.69 9.66 4.67
CA ARG A 62 10.01 9.99 6.07
C ARG A 62 11.20 9.23 6.64
N THR A 63 11.51 8.08 6.07
CA THR A 63 12.58 7.22 6.58
C THR A 63 13.96 7.79 6.22
N GLU A 64 14.76 8.09 7.23
CA GLU A 64 16.14 8.58 7.05
C GLU A 64 17.17 7.45 6.93
N ALA A 65 16.92 6.29 7.53
CA ALA A 65 17.88 5.18 7.47
C ALA A 65 17.80 4.45 6.12
N LEU A 66 18.96 4.31 5.51
CA LEU A 66 19.11 3.88 4.12
C LEU A 66 18.54 2.49 3.87
N GLU A 67 18.77 1.55 4.77
CA GLU A 67 18.35 0.15 4.62
C GLU A 67 16.82 0.02 4.61
N ALA A 68 16.14 0.73 5.50
CA ALA A 68 14.67 0.72 5.52
C ALA A 68 14.08 1.52 4.35
N LYS A 69 14.72 2.60 3.93
CA LYS A 69 14.30 3.35 2.75
C LYS A 69 14.41 2.50 1.48
N GLU A 70 15.48 1.73 1.33
CA GLU A 70 15.64 0.78 0.23
C GLU A 70 14.55 -0.29 0.26
N LEU A 71 14.31 -0.89 1.43
CA LEU A 71 13.23 -1.88 1.60
C LEU A 71 11.86 -1.31 1.21
N LEU A 72 11.50 -0.13 1.73
CA LEU A 72 10.22 0.52 1.43
C LEU A 72 10.08 0.87 -0.05
N ASN A 73 11.16 1.32 -0.71
CA ASN A 73 11.15 1.58 -2.15
C ASN A 73 11.01 0.30 -2.98
N ASN A 74 11.61 -0.81 -2.55
CA ASN A 74 11.45 -2.10 -3.22
C ASN A 74 10.01 -2.60 -3.13
N VAL A 75 9.38 -2.48 -1.96
CA VAL A 75 7.96 -2.84 -1.78
C VAL A 75 7.07 -1.91 -2.60
N LEU A 76 7.32 -0.59 -2.57
CA LEU A 76 6.61 0.38 -3.40
C LEU A 76 6.68 0.03 -4.89
N PHE A 77 7.85 -0.37 -5.39
CA PHE A 77 8.02 -0.79 -6.76
C PHE A 77 7.19 -2.02 -7.09
N LEU A 78 7.20 -3.05 -6.23
CA LEU A 78 6.41 -4.27 -6.42
C LEU A 78 4.91 -3.98 -6.47
N GLU A 79 4.40 -3.15 -5.56
CA GLU A 79 2.97 -2.78 -5.53
C GLU A 79 2.56 -1.99 -6.79
N GLN A 80 3.43 -1.12 -7.31
CA GLN A 80 3.17 -0.44 -8.57
C GLN A 80 3.10 -1.40 -9.76
N GLN A 81 4.00 -2.40 -9.81
CA GLN A 81 3.95 -3.43 -10.85
C GLN A 81 2.70 -4.31 -10.73
N GLU A 82 2.29 -4.63 -9.51
CA GLU A 82 1.07 -5.41 -9.23
C GLU A 82 -0.18 -4.66 -9.71
N ALA A 83 -0.33 -3.40 -9.30
CA ALA A 83 -1.46 -2.56 -9.70
C ALA A 83 -1.57 -2.45 -11.22
N MET A 84 -0.44 -2.24 -11.91
CA MET A 84 -0.42 -2.18 -13.38
C MET A 84 -0.79 -3.53 -14.03
N ARG A 85 -0.32 -4.64 -13.47
CA ARG A 85 -0.66 -5.97 -13.96
C ARG A 85 -2.16 -6.23 -13.83
N ILE A 86 -2.74 -5.97 -12.65
CA ILE A 86 -4.15 -6.20 -12.37
C ILE A 86 -5.05 -5.40 -13.33
N VAL A 87 -4.73 -4.14 -13.60
CA VAL A 87 -5.49 -3.32 -14.56
C VAL A 87 -5.46 -3.94 -15.95
N ARG A 88 -4.29 -4.32 -16.46
CA ARG A 88 -4.17 -4.92 -17.79
C ARG A 88 -4.91 -6.26 -17.88
N ASP A 89 -4.74 -7.12 -16.88
CA ASP A 89 -5.39 -8.43 -16.86
C ASP A 89 -6.93 -8.29 -16.74
N ALA A 90 -7.42 -7.22 -16.10
CA ALA A 90 -8.85 -6.88 -16.04
C ALA A 90 -9.41 -6.45 -17.40
N GLU A 91 -8.68 -5.59 -18.13
CA GLU A 91 -9.03 -5.15 -19.48
C GLU A 91 -9.10 -6.35 -20.44
N GLU A 92 -8.10 -7.24 -20.38
CA GLU A 92 -8.10 -8.49 -21.18
C GLU A 92 -9.29 -9.40 -20.88
N LEU A 93 -9.74 -9.46 -19.62
CA LEU A 93 -10.91 -10.26 -19.21
C LEU A 93 -12.24 -9.65 -19.62
N GLU A 94 -12.35 -8.31 -19.68
CA GLU A 94 -13.57 -7.61 -20.11
C GLU A 94 -13.76 -7.67 -21.64
N ASP A 95 -12.66 -7.80 -22.38
CA ASP A 95 -12.64 -7.97 -23.84
C ASP A 95 -13.01 -9.41 -24.31
N LEU A 96 -13.11 -10.40 -23.41
CA LEU A 96 -13.42 -11.82 -23.68
C LEU A 96 -14.92 -12.17 -23.60
#